data_AF-A0A832JLG5-F1
#
_entry.id   AF-A0A832JLG5-F1
#
_cell.length_a   1.000
_cell.length_b   1.000
_cell.length_c   1.000
_cell.angle_alpha   90.00
_cell.angle_beta   90.00
_cell.angle_gamma   90.00
#
_symmetry.space_group_name_H-M   'P 1'
#
loop_
_entity.id
_entity.type
_entity.pdbx_description
1 polymer ?
#
loop_
_entity_poly.entity_id
_entity_poly.type
_entity_poly.pdbx_seq_one_letter_code
_entity_poly.pdbx_strand_id
1 'polypeptide(L)' 'MALARFGGVEVSVRAKSLDDGAVGDSIRLKNLLSGRIFVGKVLEGGVAIVEGSI' A
#
# COMPACT_ATOMS: atom_id res chain seq x y z
N MET A 1 6.19 0.11 4.50
CA MET A 1 6.33 1.00 3.32
C MET A 1 5.24 0.62 2.33
N ALA A 2 4.70 1.56 1.54
CA ALA A 2 3.69 1.23 0.53
C ALA A 2 4.17 1.63 -0.87
N LEU A 3 3.88 0.78 -1.86
CA LEU A 3 4.17 1.02 -3.28
C LEU A 3 2.86 1.09 -4.06
N ALA A 4 2.76 2.04 -4.97
CA ALA A 4 1.69 2.08 -5.96
C ALA A 4 2.31 1.87 -7.35
N ARG A 5 1.77 0.93 -8.12
CA ARG A 5 2.24 0.64 -9.48
C ARG A 5 1.11 0.89 -10.47
N PHE A 6 1.39 1.69 -11.51
CA PHE A 6 0.46 1.96 -12.60
C PHE A 6 1.20 2.22 -13.90
N GLY A 7 0.90 1.45 -14.96
CA GLY A 7 1.42 1.72 -16.31
C GLY A 7 2.95 1.84 -16.42
N GLY A 8 3.69 1.09 -15.61
CA GLY A 8 5.17 1.17 -15.55
C GLY A 8 5.73 2.26 -14.62
N VAL A 9 4.87 3.09 -14.02
CA VAL A 9 5.25 4.05 -12.97
C VAL A 9 5.15 3.36 -11.61
N GLU A 10 6.23 3.42 -10.83
CA GLU A 10 6.26 3.01 -9.43
C GLU A 10 6.38 4.24 -8.54
N VAL A 11 5.48 4.36 -7.57
CA VAL A 11 5.50 5.40 -6.56
C VAL A 11 5.67 4.76 -5.20
N SER A 12 6.71 5.17 -4.46
CA SER A 12 6.95 4.73 -3.09
C SER A 12 6.53 5.80 -2.09
N VAL A 13 5.75 5.41 -1.09
CA VAL A 13 5.28 6.31 -0.04
C VAL A 13 5.44 5.70 1.35
N ARG A 14 5.69 6.56 2.34
CA ARG A 14 5.59 6.20 3.75
C ARG A 14 4.12 6.15 4.13
N ALA A 15 3.68 4.98 4.56
CA ALA A 15 2.32 4.74 5.03
C ALA A 15 2.35 3.99 6.36
N LYS A 16 1.29 4.19 7.15
CA LYS A 16 1.03 3.46 8.40
C LYS A 16 -0.12 2.49 8.17
N SER A 17 0.03 1.25 8.60
CA SER A 17 -1.07 0.28 8.64
C SER A 17 -2.13 0.73 9.63
N LEU A 18 -3.39 0.63 9.22
CA LEU A 18 -4.55 0.84 10.09
C LEU A 18 -5.16 -0.47 10.56
N ASP A 19 -4.95 -1.54 9.78
CA ASP A 19 -5.33 -2.91 10.10
C ASP A 19 -4.07 -3.78 10.18
N ASP A 20 -4.15 -4.85 10.96
CA ASP A 20 -3.18 -5.93 10.92
C ASP A 20 -3.49 -6.88 9.76
N GLY A 21 -2.47 -7.54 9.22
CA GLY A 21 -2.62 -8.52 8.16
C GLY A 21 -1.33 -9.28 7.89
N ALA A 22 -1.47 -10.51 7.40
CA ALA A 22 -0.37 -11.35 6.97
C ALA A 22 -0.04 -11.13 5.49
N VAL A 23 1.07 -11.71 5.03
CA VAL A 23 1.43 -11.72 3.61
C VAL A 23 0.27 -12.31 2.79
N GLY A 24 -0.16 -11.58 1.77
CA GLY A 24 -1.29 -11.93 0.92
C GLY A 24 -2.59 -11.19 1.28
N ASP A 25 -2.71 -10.67 2.51
CA ASP A 25 -3.91 -9.96 2.95
C ASP A 25 -4.00 -8.56 2.36
N SER A 26 -5.24 -8.10 2.15
CA SER A 26 -5.54 -6.71 1.81
C SER A 26 -5.78 -5.92 3.09
N ILE A 27 -4.97 -4.90 3.35
CA ILE A 27 -5.07 -4.06 4.55
C ILE A 27 -5.28 -2.59 4.19
N ARG A 28 -5.92 -1.83 5.10
CA ARG A 28 -6.00 -0.37 4.95
C ARG A 28 -4.72 0.29 5.45
N LEU A 29 -4.26 1.25 4.67
CA LEU A 29 -3.05 2.00 4.91
C LEU A 29 -3.36 3.50 4.83
N LYS A 30 -2.77 4.28 5.72
CA LYS A 30 -2.82 5.73 5.68
C LYS A 30 -1.51 6.29 5.13
N ASN A 31 -1.59 7.04 4.04
CA ASN A 31 -0.49 7.85 3.56
C ASN A 31 -0.14 8.93 4.60
N LEU A 32 1.11 8.97 5.06
CA LEU A 32 1.53 9.95 6.07
C LEU A 32 1.72 11.38 5.52
N LEU A 33 1.90 11.53 4.20
CA LEU A 33 2.05 12.81 3.52
C LEU A 33 0.70 13.45 3.19
N SER A 34 -0.21 12.68 2.56
CA SER A 34 -1.50 13.20 2.10
C SER A 34 -2.65 12.96 3.07
N GLY A 35 -2.46 12.11 4.10
CA GLY A 35 -3.52 11.69 5.02
C GLY A 35 -4.56 10.75 4.42
N ARG A 36 -4.49 10.47 3.10
CA ARG A 36 -5.45 9.61 2.39
C ARG A 36 -5.31 8.14 2.81
N ILE A 37 -6.42 7.44 2.83
CA ILE A 37 -6.50 6.01 3.13
C ILE A 37 -6.68 5.25 1.81
N PHE A 38 -5.97 4.13 1.67
CA PHE A 38 -6.09 3.24 0.54
C PHE A 38 -5.95 1.78 1.00
N VAL A 39 -6.37 0.85 0.15
CA VAL A 39 -6.23 -0.59 0.37
C VAL A 39 -5.03 -1.08 -0.44
N GLY A 40 -4.17 -1.86 0.19
CA GLY A 40 -3.04 -2.50 -0.47
C GLY A 40 -2.85 -3.93 0.01
N LYS A 41 -2.23 -4.76 -0.83
CA LYS A 41 -1.91 -6.15 -0.54
C LYS A 41 -0.55 -6.25 0.14
N VAL A 42 -0.47 -6.94 1.28
CA VAL A 42 0.79 -7.18 2.00
C VAL A 42 1.64 -8.18 1.22
N LEU A 43 2.88 -7.82 0.96
CA LEU A 43 3.89 -8.68 0.37
C LEU A 43 4.90 -9.16 1.42
N GLU A 44 5.69 -10.17 1.05
CA GLU A 44 6.84 -10.59 1.84
C GLU A 44 7.77 -9.40 2.12
N GLY A 45 8.22 -9.28 3.38
CA GLY A 45 9.01 -8.14 3.85
C GLY A 45 8.19 -6.94 4.34
N GLY A 46 6.86 -7.04 4.43
CA GLY A 46 6.01 -6.00 5.05
C GLY A 46 5.77 -4.78 4.17
N VAL A 47 5.92 -4.94 2.85
CA VAL A 47 5.60 -3.91 1.86
C VAL A 47 4.18 -4.12 1.38
N ALA A 48 3.36 -3.06 1.37
CA ALA A 48 2.01 -3.15 0.82
C ALA A 48 1.93 -2.53 -0.58
N ILE A 49 1.36 -3.26 -1.55
CA ILE A 49 1.18 -2.76 -2.94
C ILE A 49 -0.27 -2.38 -3.20
N VAL A 50 -0.46 -1.21 -3.81
CA VAL A 50 -1.72 -0.79 -4.42
C VAL A 50 -1.63 -0.98 -5.93
N GLU A 51 -2.47 -1.86 -6.47
CA GLU A 51 -2.66 -2.01 -7.92
C GLU A 51 -3.86 -1.15 -8.32
N GLY A 52 -3.59 -0.04 -8.99
CA GLY A 52 -4.64 0.79 -9.59
C GLY A 52 -4.97 0.27 -10.98
N SER A 53 -6.24 0.01 -11.27
CA SER A 53 -6.77 0.01 -12.63
C SER A 53 -7.69 1.23 -12.72
N ILE A 54 -7.45 2.12 -13.69
CA ILE A 54 -8.39 3.22 -14.01
C ILE A 54 -9.48 2.63 -14.89
#